data_AF-C5MKJ1-F1
#
_entry.id   AF-C5MKJ1-F1
#
_cell.length_a   1.000
_cell.length_b   1.000
_cell.length_c   1.000
_cell.angle_alpha   90.00
_cell.angle_beta   90.00
_cell.angle_gamma   90.00
#
_symmetry.space_group_name_H-M   'P 1'
#
loop_
_entity.id
_entity.type
_entity.pdbx_description
1 polymer ?
#
loop_
_entity_poly.entity_id
_entity_poly.type
_entity_poly.pdbx_seq_one_letter_code
_entity_poly.pdbx_strand_id
1 'polypeptide(L)'
;FIFLNCITIALERPQIEHKSTERIFLSISNYIFTAIFVAEMTLKVVSLGLYFGDQAYLRSSWNILDGFLVFVSLVDIVVSVASAGGAKILGVLRVLRLLRTLRPLRVISRAPGLKLVVETLISSLKPIGNIVLICCAFFIIFGILGVQLFKGKFFYCLGVDVRNVTNKSDCEAANYKWVHHKYNFDNLGQALMSLFVLASEDGWVNIMYNGLDAVAVDQQPVTNHNPWMLSYFISFLLIVSFFVLNMFVGVVVENL
;
A
#
# COMPACT_ATOMS: atom_id res chain seq x y z
N PHE A 1 -8.50 -28.20 0.58
CA PHE A 1 -9.40 -27.03 0.53
C PHE A 1 -8.69 -25.72 0.24
N ILE A 2 -7.61 -25.38 0.94
CA ILE A 2 -6.91 -24.09 0.75
C ILE A 2 -6.36 -23.91 -0.68
N PHE A 3 -5.70 -24.93 -1.23
CA PHE A 3 -5.19 -24.87 -2.61
C PHE A 3 -6.30 -24.69 -3.66
N LEU A 4 -7.42 -25.43 -3.51
CA LEU A 4 -8.61 -25.26 -4.36
C LEU A 4 -9.22 -23.87 -4.22
N ASN A 5 -9.21 -23.29 -3.02
CA ASN A 5 -9.67 -21.92 -2.80
C ASN A 5 -8.76 -20.90 -3.52
N CYS A 6 -7.44 -21.12 -3.52
CA CYS A 6 -6.51 -20.29 -4.29
C CYS A 6 -6.74 -20.39 -5.81
N ILE A 7 -7.04 -21.59 -6.34
CA ILE A 7 -7.41 -21.76 -7.75
C ILE A 7 -8.68 -20.96 -8.08
N THR A 8 -9.71 -21.01 -7.23
CA THR A 8 -10.94 -20.24 -7.47
C THR A 8 -10.72 -18.73 -7.45
N ILE A 9 -9.78 -18.24 -6.63
CA ILE A 9 -9.39 -16.82 -6.61
C ILE A 9 -8.63 -16.45 -7.89
N ALA A 10 -7.71 -17.32 -8.36
CA ALA A 10 -6.96 -17.09 -9.59
C ALA A 10 -7.85 -17.08 -10.84
N LEU A 11 -8.98 -17.79 -10.83
CA LEU A 11 -9.97 -17.80 -11.91
C LEU A 11 -10.85 -16.54 -11.96
N GLU A 12 -10.84 -15.71 -10.90
CA GLU A 12 -11.66 -14.50 -10.83
C GLU A 12 -11.05 -13.38 -11.68
N ARG A 13 -11.74 -12.98 -12.75
CA ARG A 13 -11.31 -11.92 -13.69
C ARG A 13 -12.37 -10.81 -13.82
N PRO A 14 -11.97 -9.53 -14.03
CA PRO A 14 -12.92 -8.41 -14.09
C PRO A 14 -13.96 -8.54 -15.22
N GLN A 15 -13.61 -9.26 -16.29
CA GLN A 15 -14.41 -9.39 -17.51
C GLN A 15 -15.49 -10.49 -17.44
N ILE A 16 -15.67 -11.17 -16.30
CA ILE A 16 -16.71 -12.22 -16.18
C ILE A 16 -18.10 -11.58 -16.20
N GLU A 17 -18.89 -11.97 -17.18
CA GLU A 17 -20.27 -11.52 -17.35
C GLU A 17 -21.15 -11.92 -16.15
N HIS A 18 -22.04 -11.01 -15.73
CA HIS A 18 -22.78 -11.14 -14.46
C HIS A 18 -23.67 -12.39 -14.36
N LYS A 19 -24.06 -12.99 -15.48
CA LYS A 19 -24.93 -14.18 -15.56
C LYS A 19 -24.21 -15.45 -16.06
N SER A 20 -22.89 -15.41 -16.24
CA SER A 20 -22.15 -16.58 -16.72
C SER A 20 -22.16 -17.72 -15.70
N THR A 21 -22.18 -18.96 -16.19
CA THR A 21 -22.08 -20.19 -15.39
C THR A 21 -20.83 -20.20 -14.51
N GLU A 22 -19.76 -19.57 -14.97
CA GLU A 22 -18.52 -19.40 -14.21
C GLU A 22 -18.72 -18.56 -12.94
N ARG A 23 -19.50 -17.47 -13.00
CA ARG A 23 -19.78 -16.64 -11.82
C ARG A 23 -20.64 -17.38 -10.80
N ILE A 24 -21.59 -18.18 -11.28
CA ILE A 24 -22.42 -19.03 -10.43
C ILE A 24 -21.55 -20.09 -9.73
N PHE A 25 -20.66 -20.75 -10.48
CA PHE A 25 -19.71 -21.72 -9.94
C PHE A 25 -18.78 -21.13 -8.88
N LEU A 26 -18.21 -19.94 -9.14
CA LEU A 26 -17.35 -19.23 -8.18
C LEU A 26 -18.13 -18.84 -6.92
N SER A 27 -19.38 -18.40 -7.06
CA SER A 27 -20.24 -18.06 -5.92
C SER A 27 -20.57 -19.28 -5.06
N ILE A 28 -20.96 -20.40 -5.68
CA ILE A 28 -21.27 -21.65 -4.96
C ILE A 28 -20.03 -22.17 -4.24
N SER A 29 -18.89 -22.21 -4.93
CA SER A 29 -17.61 -22.62 -4.34
C SER A 29 -17.24 -21.77 -3.13
N ASN A 30 -17.46 -20.45 -3.21
CA ASN A 30 -17.22 -19.53 -2.09
C ASN A 30 -18.07 -19.87 -0.85
N TYR A 31 -19.37 -20.16 -1.03
CA TYR A 31 -20.24 -20.58 0.07
C TYR A 31 -19.77 -21.90 0.70
N ILE A 32 -19.44 -22.90 -0.11
CA ILE A 32 -18.96 -24.21 0.36
C ILE A 32 -17.67 -24.05 1.16
N PHE A 33 -16.69 -23.31 0.65
CA PHE A 33 -15.43 -23.08 1.36
C PHE A 33 -15.68 -22.36 2.69
N THR A 34 -16.52 -21.31 2.70
CA THR A 34 -16.85 -20.57 3.92
C THR A 34 -17.50 -21.48 4.96
N ALA A 35 -18.45 -22.34 4.56
CA ALA A 35 -19.10 -23.29 5.45
C ALA A 35 -18.11 -24.29 6.08
N ILE A 36 -17.20 -24.85 5.27
CA ILE A 36 -16.15 -25.76 5.76
C ILE A 36 -15.27 -25.05 6.80
N PHE A 37 -14.88 -23.80 6.54
CA PHE A 37 -14.02 -23.06 7.46
C PHE A 37 -14.73 -22.63 8.75
N VAL A 38 -16.02 -22.32 8.69
CA VAL A 38 -16.85 -22.08 9.89
C VAL A 38 -16.95 -23.35 10.71
N ALA A 39 -17.21 -24.49 10.08
CA ALA A 39 -17.27 -25.78 10.77
C ALA A 39 -15.92 -26.09 11.44
N GLU A 40 -14.81 -25.90 10.73
CA GLU A 40 -13.49 -26.08 11.30
C GLU A 40 -13.19 -25.15 12.48
N MET A 41 -13.53 -23.85 12.36
CA MET A 41 -13.38 -22.90 13.46
C MET A 41 -14.16 -23.34 14.68
N THR A 42 -15.41 -23.78 14.47
CA THR A 42 -16.29 -24.25 15.55
C THR A 42 -15.72 -25.49 16.23
N LEU A 43 -15.21 -26.46 15.47
CA LEU A 43 -14.56 -27.65 16.04
C LEU A 43 -13.33 -27.28 16.88
N LYS A 44 -12.47 -26.36 16.42
CA LYS A 44 -11.31 -25.88 17.18
C LYS A 44 -11.72 -25.15 18.45
N VAL A 45 -12.77 -24.35 18.39
CA VAL A 45 -13.29 -23.60 19.54
C VAL A 45 -13.84 -24.55 20.60
N VAL A 46 -14.55 -25.61 20.19
CA VAL A 46 -15.09 -26.63 21.11
C VAL A 46 -13.99 -27.50 21.70
N SER A 47 -12.96 -27.86 20.93
CA SER A 47 -11.89 -28.73 21.41
C SER A 47 -10.83 -28.04 22.29
N LEU A 48 -10.52 -26.77 22.00
CA LEU A 48 -9.47 -26.01 22.69
C LEU A 48 -10.02 -25.07 23.79
N GLY A 49 -11.33 -24.80 23.77
CA GLY A 49 -11.96 -23.78 24.60
C GLY A 49 -11.73 -22.35 24.08
N LEU A 50 -12.72 -21.46 24.30
CA LEU A 50 -12.66 -20.06 23.88
C LEU A 50 -11.64 -19.25 24.68
N TYR A 51 -11.72 -19.32 26.01
CA TYR A 51 -10.96 -18.46 26.95
C TYR A 51 -10.35 -19.24 28.12
N PHE A 52 -10.99 -20.33 28.55
CA PHE A 52 -10.58 -21.07 29.74
C PHE A 52 -9.89 -22.38 29.34
N GLY A 53 -8.56 -22.37 29.41
CA GLY A 53 -7.68 -23.52 29.17
C GLY A 53 -6.26 -23.09 28.79
N ASP A 54 -5.24 -23.86 29.16
CA ASP A 54 -3.83 -23.56 28.84
C ASP A 54 -3.54 -23.51 27.33
N GLN A 55 -4.40 -24.14 26.53
CA GLN A 55 -4.37 -24.21 25.05
C GLN A 55 -5.51 -23.40 24.39
N ALA A 56 -6.03 -22.35 25.04
CA ALA A 56 -7.17 -21.58 24.54
C ALA A 56 -6.96 -21.06 23.10
N TYR A 57 -8.03 -21.09 22.29
CA TYR A 57 -8.02 -20.70 20.88
C TYR A 57 -7.41 -19.31 20.63
N LEU A 58 -7.72 -18.35 21.51
CA LEU A 58 -7.29 -16.95 21.42
C LEU A 58 -5.83 -16.70 21.82
N ARG A 59 -5.11 -17.71 22.33
CA ARG A 59 -3.70 -17.55 22.71
C ARG A 59 -2.75 -17.69 21.50
N SER A 60 -3.20 -18.35 20.44
CA SER A 60 -2.42 -18.53 19.21
C SER A 60 -2.74 -17.44 18.18
N SER A 61 -1.77 -16.60 17.86
CA SER A 61 -1.91 -15.53 16.84
C SER A 61 -2.39 -16.08 15.48
N TRP A 62 -2.01 -17.31 15.13
CA TRP A 62 -2.42 -17.98 13.90
C TRP A 62 -3.89 -18.38 13.88
N ASN A 63 -4.45 -18.76 15.04
CA ASN A 63 -5.88 -19.05 15.17
C ASN A 63 -6.71 -17.76 15.14
N ILE A 64 -6.23 -16.68 15.75
CA ILE A 64 -6.87 -15.36 15.67
C ILE A 64 -6.98 -14.89 14.21
N LEU A 65 -5.90 -15.04 13.42
CA LEU A 65 -5.90 -14.71 12.00
C LEU A 65 -6.92 -15.56 11.20
N ASP A 66 -6.98 -16.87 11.43
CA ASP A 66 -7.95 -17.76 10.78
C ASP A 66 -9.39 -17.35 11.13
N GLY A 67 -9.67 -17.10 12.42
CA GLY A 67 -10.95 -16.63 12.92
C GLY A 67 -11.38 -15.28 12.32
N PHE A 68 -10.46 -14.31 12.25
CA PHE A 68 -10.71 -13.03 11.59
C PHE A 68 -11.11 -13.19 10.12
N LEU A 69 -10.42 -14.06 9.38
CA LEU A 69 -10.75 -14.30 7.97
C LEU A 69 -12.10 -15.00 7.79
N VAL A 70 -12.49 -15.88 8.72
CA VAL A 70 -13.83 -16.50 8.73
C VAL A 70 -14.89 -15.44 9.02
N PHE A 71 -14.65 -14.57 10.01
CA PHE A 71 -15.55 -13.48 10.36
C PHE A 71 -15.79 -12.52 9.20
N VAL A 72 -14.73 -12.04 8.54
CA VAL A 72 -14.83 -11.19 7.34
C VAL A 72 -15.67 -11.86 6.25
N SER A 73 -15.51 -13.18 6.05
CA SER A 73 -16.26 -13.93 5.03
C SER A 73 -17.74 -14.07 5.38
N LEU A 74 -18.08 -14.22 6.66
CA LEU A 74 -19.47 -14.25 7.13
C LEU A 74 -20.15 -12.89 6.97
N VAL A 75 -19.49 -11.81 7.41
CA VAL A 75 -20.00 -10.44 7.27
C VAL A 75 -20.27 -10.11 5.81
N ASP A 76 -19.33 -10.46 4.94
CA ASP A 76 -19.45 -10.26 3.51
C ASP A 76 -20.62 -11.03 2.87
N ILE A 77 -20.86 -12.29 3.27
CA ILE A 77 -22.06 -13.04 2.85
C ILE A 77 -23.33 -12.33 3.33
N VAL A 78 -23.42 -11.97 4.61
CA VAL A 78 -24.61 -11.32 5.18
C VAL A 78 -24.92 -10.00 4.48
N VAL A 79 -23.90 -9.16 4.25
CA VAL A 79 -24.05 -7.88 3.56
C VAL A 79 -24.43 -8.10 2.08
N SER A 80 -23.90 -9.13 1.41
CA SER A 80 -24.27 -9.44 0.03
C SER A 80 -25.74 -9.82 -0.11
N VAL A 81 -26.28 -10.62 0.83
CA VAL A 81 -27.69 -11.02 0.85
C VAL A 81 -28.60 -9.85 1.24
N ALA A 82 -28.21 -9.06 2.25
CA ALA A 82 -28.97 -7.89 2.67
C ALA A 82 -29.04 -6.80 1.59
N SER A 83 -28.00 -6.65 0.76
CA SER A 83 -27.97 -5.69 -0.35
C SER A 83 -28.94 -6.02 -1.49
N ALA A 84 -29.36 -7.28 -1.62
CA ALA A 84 -30.44 -7.68 -2.54
C ALA A 84 -31.81 -7.10 -2.13
N GLY A 85 -31.96 -6.69 -0.87
CA GLY A 85 -33.17 -6.05 -0.31
C GLY A 85 -33.23 -4.52 -0.43
N GLY A 86 -32.36 -3.89 -1.22
CA GLY A 86 -32.46 -2.45 -1.57
C GLY A 86 -31.64 -1.47 -0.70
N ALA A 87 -30.84 -1.95 0.24
CA ALA A 87 -29.94 -1.08 1.00
C ALA A 87 -28.72 -0.65 0.16
N LYS A 88 -28.52 0.67 -0.01
CA LYS A 88 -27.37 1.26 -0.74
C LYS A 88 -26.06 1.12 0.08
N ILE A 89 -25.52 -0.09 0.16
CA ILE A 89 -24.29 -0.44 0.91
C ILE A 89 -23.10 -0.65 -0.05
N LEU A 90 -23.04 0.09 -1.16
CA LEU A 90 -22.04 -0.13 -2.22
C LEU A 90 -20.59 0.14 -1.78
N GLY A 91 -20.37 1.07 -0.85
CA GLY A 91 -19.03 1.41 -0.33
C GLY A 91 -18.43 0.30 0.54
N VAL A 92 -19.19 -0.19 1.52
CA VAL A 92 -18.76 -1.28 2.42
C VAL A 92 -18.55 -2.59 1.65
N LEU A 93 -19.41 -2.87 0.66
CA LEU A 93 -19.23 -4.03 -0.23
C LEU A 93 -17.90 -3.99 -1.00
N ARG A 94 -17.39 -2.82 -1.39
CA ARG A 94 -16.08 -2.73 -2.08
C ARG A 94 -14.93 -3.13 -1.16
N VAL A 95 -14.91 -2.63 0.07
CA VAL A 95 -13.87 -2.97 1.04
C VAL A 95 -13.94 -4.45 1.42
N LEU A 96 -15.13 -4.97 1.69
CA LEU A 96 -15.32 -6.39 2.01
C LEU A 96 -14.87 -7.32 0.87
N ARG A 97 -15.14 -6.95 -0.39
CA ARG A 97 -14.64 -7.66 -1.57
C ARG A 97 -13.11 -7.66 -1.65
N LEU A 98 -12.45 -6.54 -1.32
CA LEU A 98 -10.99 -6.49 -1.25
C LEU A 98 -10.44 -7.39 -0.15
N LEU A 99 -11.08 -7.42 1.03
CA LEU A 99 -10.62 -8.28 2.13
C LEU A 99 -10.72 -9.78 1.81
N ARG A 100 -11.56 -10.20 0.85
CA ARG A 100 -11.59 -11.60 0.38
C ARG A 100 -10.26 -12.05 -0.24
N THR A 101 -9.47 -11.13 -0.82
CA THR A 101 -8.16 -11.46 -1.41
C THR A 101 -7.12 -11.86 -0.36
N LEU A 102 -7.41 -11.66 0.93
CA LEU A 102 -6.56 -12.08 2.05
C LEU A 102 -6.71 -13.57 2.42
N ARG A 103 -7.70 -14.28 1.86
CA ARG A 103 -7.93 -15.71 2.15
C ARG A 103 -6.72 -16.63 1.91
N PRO A 104 -5.87 -16.42 0.90
CA PRO A 104 -4.65 -17.19 0.73
C PRO A 104 -3.72 -17.12 1.94
N LEU A 105 -3.78 -16.09 2.79
CA LEU A 105 -3.00 -16.01 4.03
C LEU A 105 -3.26 -17.17 4.99
N ARG A 106 -4.42 -17.86 4.89
CA ARG A 106 -4.68 -19.09 5.66
C ARG A 106 -3.69 -20.20 5.33
N VAL A 107 -3.05 -20.19 4.17
CA VAL A 107 -1.99 -21.15 3.84
C VAL A 107 -0.81 -21.01 4.80
N ILE A 108 -0.49 -19.79 5.22
CA ILE A 108 0.57 -19.50 6.19
C ILE A 108 0.23 -20.17 7.52
N SER A 109 -1.02 -20.08 7.99
CA SER A 109 -1.43 -20.70 9.25
C SER A 109 -1.45 -22.25 9.21
N ARG A 110 -1.31 -22.88 8.05
CA ARG A 110 -1.34 -24.35 7.87
C ARG A 110 -0.02 -24.97 7.46
N ALA A 111 0.80 -24.25 6.69
CA ALA A 111 2.10 -24.73 6.26
C ALA A 111 3.15 -24.40 7.33
N PRO A 112 3.66 -25.39 8.09
CA PRO A 112 4.63 -25.13 9.17
C PRO A 112 5.92 -24.47 8.64
N GLY A 113 6.35 -24.83 7.42
CA GLY A 113 7.49 -24.18 6.77
C GLY A 113 7.26 -22.68 6.53
N LEU A 114 6.07 -22.28 6.09
CA LEU A 114 5.75 -20.87 5.83
C LEU A 114 5.56 -20.07 7.13
N LYS A 115 5.04 -20.70 8.19
CA LYS A 115 5.04 -20.10 9.54
C LYS A 115 6.44 -19.79 9.99
N LEU A 116 7.35 -20.77 9.87
CA LEU A 116 8.73 -20.61 10.27
C LEU A 116 9.38 -19.45 9.51
N VAL A 117 9.17 -19.34 8.19
CA VAL A 117 9.69 -18.21 7.40
C VAL A 117 9.14 -16.86 7.87
N VAL A 118 7.83 -16.75 8.14
CA VAL A 118 7.25 -15.49 8.61
C VAL A 118 7.73 -15.13 10.02
N GLU A 119 7.81 -16.12 10.91
CA GLU A 119 8.30 -15.93 12.28
C GLU A 119 9.78 -15.53 12.29
N THR A 120 10.61 -16.13 11.44
CA THR A 120 12.03 -15.74 11.30
C THR A 120 12.15 -14.32 10.72
N LEU A 121 11.38 -13.98 9.67
CA LEU A 121 11.37 -12.62 9.12
C LEU A 121 11.00 -11.57 10.18
N ILE A 122 9.94 -11.80 10.95
CA ILE A 122 9.51 -10.88 12.02
C ILE A 122 10.59 -10.81 13.12
N SER A 123 11.23 -11.93 13.44
CA SER A 123 12.32 -11.94 14.42
C SER A 123 13.53 -11.13 13.93
N SER A 124 13.89 -11.24 12.65
CA SER A 124 14.99 -10.49 12.05
C SER A 124 14.73 -8.98 11.90
N LEU A 125 13.46 -8.53 11.97
CA LEU A 125 13.13 -7.09 11.95
C LEU A 125 13.33 -6.37 13.30
N LYS A 126 13.17 -7.08 14.42
CA LYS A 126 13.36 -6.51 15.78
C LYS A 126 14.70 -5.78 15.97
N PRO A 127 15.86 -6.35 15.62
CA PRO A 127 17.16 -5.73 15.86
C PRO A 127 17.40 -4.44 15.04
N ILE A 128 16.90 -4.40 13.81
CA ILE A 128 17.04 -3.23 12.94
C ILE A 128 15.96 -2.16 13.18
N GLY A 129 15.03 -2.40 14.11
CA GLY A 129 13.93 -1.47 14.42
C GLY A 129 14.41 -0.06 14.78
N ASN A 130 15.55 0.05 15.47
CA ASN A 130 16.15 1.35 15.82
C ASN A 130 16.60 2.12 14.57
N ILE A 131 17.24 1.45 13.61
CA ILE A 131 17.69 2.06 12.36
C ILE A 131 16.49 2.51 11.52
N VAL A 132 15.45 1.68 11.45
CA VAL A 132 14.19 2.01 10.74
C VAL A 132 13.54 3.24 11.35
N LEU A 133 13.46 3.34 12.68
CA LEU A 133 12.88 4.49 13.37
C LEU A 133 13.65 5.78 13.05
N ILE A 134 14.98 5.74 13.08
CA ILE A 134 15.83 6.88 12.70
C ILE A 134 15.59 7.26 11.24
N CYS A 135 15.56 6.29 10.32
CA CYS A 135 15.28 6.50 8.90
C CYS A 135 13.91 7.18 8.70
N CYS A 136 12.85 6.71 9.37
CA CYS A 136 11.54 7.33 9.33
C CYS A 136 11.56 8.79 9.82
N ALA A 137 12.31 9.10 10.88
CA ALA A 137 12.45 10.48 11.34
C ALA A 137 13.13 11.37 10.30
N PHE A 138 14.18 10.88 9.63
CA PHE A 138 14.84 11.60 8.53
C PHE A 138 13.88 11.85 7.35
N PHE A 139 13.05 10.88 6.97
CA PHE A 139 12.02 11.07 5.95
C PHE A 139 11.04 12.18 6.31
N ILE A 140 10.63 12.29 7.58
CA ILE A 140 9.74 13.36 8.03
C ILE A 140 10.45 14.72 7.97
N ILE A 141 11.70 14.81 8.43
CA ILE A 141 12.48 16.05 8.42
C ILE A 141 12.65 16.55 6.98
N PHE A 142 13.12 15.69 6.07
CA PHE A 142 13.25 16.03 4.66
C PHE A 142 11.88 16.31 4.03
N GLY A 143 10.83 15.62 4.45
CA GLY A 143 9.47 15.85 3.96
C GLY A 143 8.97 17.25 4.30
N ILE A 144 9.16 17.69 5.54
CA ILE A 144 8.81 19.04 5.99
C ILE A 144 9.66 20.09 5.26
N LEU A 145 10.97 19.87 5.15
CA LEU A 145 11.88 20.76 4.42
C LEU A 145 11.46 20.89 2.94
N GLY A 146 11.16 19.78 2.28
CA GLY A 146 10.70 19.74 0.90
C GLY A 146 9.39 20.51 0.71
N VAL A 147 8.44 20.37 1.64
CA VAL A 147 7.20 21.18 1.61
C VAL A 147 7.52 22.66 1.72
N GLN A 148 8.41 23.07 2.63
CA GLN A 148 8.77 24.48 2.77
C GLN A 148 9.46 25.06 1.52
N LEU A 149 10.27 24.25 0.82
CA LEU A 149 11.00 24.68 -0.37
C LEU A 149 10.14 24.70 -1.64
N PHE A 150 9.27 23.70 -1.83
CA PHE A 150 8.65 23.39 -3.11
C PHE A 150 7.12 23.46 -3.15
N LYS A 151 6.45 23.73 -2.02
CA LYS A 151 4.98 23.83 -1.97
C LYS A 151 4.44 24.81 -3.02
N GLY A 152 3.52 24.32 -3.86
CA GLY A 152 2.86 25.10 -4.90
C GLY A 152 3.73 25.44 -6.12
N LYS A 153 4.98 24.96 -6.18
CA LYS A 153 5.91 25.26 -7.29
C LYS A 153 5.97 24.17 -8.36
N PHE A 154 5.40 23.00 -8.10
CA PHE A 154 5.45 21.83 -9.01
C PHE A 154 4.27 21.83 -10.00
N PHE A 155 3.91 23.01 -10.50
CA PHE A 155 2.87 23.20 -11.50
C PHE A 155 3.49 23.59 -12.84
N TYR A 156 2.84 23.18 -13.92
CA TYR A 156 3.24 23.52 -15.28
C TYR A 156 2.02 23.65 -16.18
N CYS A 157 2.17 24.42 -17.25
CA CYS A 157 1.17 24.55 -18.30
C CYS A 157 1.24 23.39 -19.29
N LEU A 158 0.11 22.72 -19.52
CA LEU A 158 -0.05 21.69 -20.55
C LEU A 158 -0.83 22.27 -21.75
N GLY A 159 -0.12 22.50 -22.86
CA GLY A 159 -0.65 23.10 -24.08
C GLY A 159 0.16 22.72 -25.32
N VAL A 160 -0.24 23.23 -26.49
CA VAL A 160 0.43 22.95 -27.78
C VAL A 160 1.72 23.76 -27.93
N ASP A 161 1.69 25.05 -27.59
CA ASP A 161 2.87 25.91 -27.57
C ASP A 161 2.95 26.72 -26.28
N VAL A 162 3.90 26.35 -25.40
CA VAL A 162 4.07 26.94 -24.07
C VAL A 162 5.28 27.88 -23.96
N ARG A 163 5.93 28.22 -25.09
CA ARG A 163 7.17 29.01 -25.09
C ARG A 163 6.98 30.45 -24.58
N ASN A 164 5.81 31.02 -24.83
CA ASN A 164 5.47 32.39 -24.41
C ASN A 164 4.65 32.46 -23.11
N VAL A 165 4.40 31.31 -22.46
CA VAL A 165 3.62 31.25 -21.22
C VAL A 165 4.57 31.43 -20.05
N THR A 166 4.40 32.50 -19.26
CA THR A 166 5.28 32.79 -18.12
C THR A 166 4.65 32.41 -16.78
N ASN A 167 3.32 32.50 -16.70
CA ASN A 167 2.58 32.29 -15.46
C ASN A 167 1.27 31.52 -15.72
N LYS A 168 0.56 31.22 -14.64
CA LYS A 168 -0.73 30.53 -14.69
C LYS A 168 -1.79 31.30 -15.48
N SER A 169 -1.89 32.63 -15.32
CA SER A 169 -2.88 33.44 -16.04
C SER A 169 -2.69 33.40 -17.56
N ASP A 170 -1.44 33.39 -18.03
CA ASP A 170 -1.11 33.26 -19.46
C ASP A 170 -1.55 31.88 -19.99
N CYS A 171 -1.33 30.83 -19.18
CA CYS A 171 -1.76 29.47 -19.51
C CYS A 171 -3.29 29.37 -19.66
N GLU A 172 -4.03 29.97 -18.71
CA GLU A 172 -5.49 29.99 -18.74
C GLU A 172 -6.02 30.88 -19.88
N ALA A 173 -5.37 32.02 -20.17
CA ALA A 173 -5.71 32.89 -21.29
C ALA A 173 -5.52 32.21 -22.65
N ALA A 174 -4.54 31.31 -22.76
CA ALA A 174 -4.31 30.49 -23.94
C ALA A 174 -5.25 29.27 -24.06
N ASN A 175 -6.24 29.12 -23.16
CA ASN A 175 -7.11 27.94 -23.04
C ASN A 175 -6.35 26.63 -22.81
N TYR A 176 -5.21 26.68 -22.11
CA TYR A 176 -4.42 25.51 -21.72
C TYR A 176 -4.72 25.07 -20.28
N LYS A 177 -4.19 23.91 -19.91
CA LYS A 177 -4.45 23.31 -18.59
C LYS A 177 -3.27 23.53 -17.65
N TRP A 178 -3.49 24.23 -16.55
CA TRP A 178 -2.52 24.33 -15.46
C TRP A 178 -2.61 23.08 -14.58
N VAL A 179 -1.57 22.24 -14.60
CA VAL A 179 -1.56 20.93 -13.93
C VAL A 179 -0.36 20.82 -13.01
N HIS A 180 -0.48 20.00 -11.96
CA HIS A 180 0.65 19.69 -11.07
C HIS A 180 1.28 18.36 -11.46
N HIS A 181 2.57 18.20 -11.16
CA HIS A 181 3.23 16.90 -11.26
C HIS A 181 2.65 15.91 -10.25
N LYS A 182 2.56 14.64 -10.65
CA LYS A 182 2.04 13.53 -9.82
C LYS A 182 2.80 13.39 -8.50
N TYR A 183 4.12 13.56 -8.53
CA TYR A 183 4.98 13.59 -7.35
C TYR A 183 5.35 15.04 -7.07
N ASN A 184 4.84 15.58 -5.95
CA ASN A 184 5.04 16.96 -5.54
C ASN A 184 5.20 17.08 -4.01
N PHE A 185 5.36 18.31 -3.54
CA PHE A 185 5.63 18.65 -2.14
C PHE A 185 4.57 19.62 -1.57
N ASP A 186 3.32 19.53 -1.99
CA ASP A 186 2.27 20.47 -1.55
C ASP A 186 1.82 20.25 -0.11
N ASN A 187 1.92 19.00 0.37
CA ASN A 187 1.66 18.59 1.74
C ASN A 187 2.59 17.45 2.16
N LEU A 188 2.67 17.16 3.46
CA LEU A 188 3.60 16.16 4.00
C LEU A 188 3.37 14.75 3.42
N GLY A 189 2.12 14.36 3.17
CA GLY A 189 1.82 13.03 2.60
C GLY A 189 2.34 12.88 1.17
N GLN A 190 2.13 13.88 0.32
CA GLN A 190 2.67 13.91 -1.05
C GLN A 190 4.19 14.00 -1.05
N ALA A 191 4.77 14.79 -0.13
CA ALA A 191 6.21 14.88 0.04
C ALA A 191 6.83 13.53 0.43
N LEU A 192 6.24 12.81 1.40
CA LEU A 192 6.70 11.47 1.79
C LEU A 192 6.59 10.47 0.64
N MET A 193 5.54 10.53 -0.19
CA MET A 193 5.44 9.71 -1.40
C MET A 193 6.53 10.05 -2.42
N SER A 194 6.80 11.33 -2.65
CA SER A 194 7.88 11.79 -3.53
C SER A 194 9.26 11.35 -3.02
N LEU A 195 9.51 11.46 -1.72
CA LEU A 195 10.73 10.98 -1.07
C LEU A 195 10.87 9.46 -1.13
N PHE A 196 9.77 8.70 -1.06
CA PHE A 196 9.79 7.25 -1.24
C PHE A 196 10.22 6.87 -2.67
N VAL A 197 9.71 7.57 -3.68
CA VAL A 197 10.11 7.37 -5.09
C VAL A 197 11.58 7.79 -5.33
N LEU A 198 12.03 8.86 -4.68
CA LEU A 198 13.45 9.23 -4.68
C LEU A 198 14.30 8.11 -4.06
N ALA A 199 13.90 7.60 -2.89
CA ALA A 199 14.61 6.55 -2.16
C ALA A 199 14.65 5.19 -2.89
N SER A 200 13.66 4.90 -3.75
CA SER A 200 13.66 3.71 -4.59
C SER A 200 14.53 3.85 -5.84
N GLU A 201 15.14 5.02 -6.07
CA GLU A 201 15.96 5.34 -7.25
C GLU A 201 15.24 5.13 -8.59
N ASP A 202 13.90 5.10 -8.57
CA ASP A 202 13.08 4.92 -9.78
C ASP A 202 12.36 6.22 -10.11
N GLY A 203 12.66 6.80 -11.28
CA GLY A 203 12.07 8.08 -11.69
C GLY A 203 12.53 9.31 -10.88
N TRP A 204 13.53 9.16 -10.00
CA TRP A 204 14.04 10.23 -9.12
C TRP A 204 14.57 11.45 -9.89
N VAL A 205 15.20 11.22 -11.04
CA VAL A 205 15.77 12.26 -11.90
C VAL A 205 14.70 13.27 -12.35
N ASN A 206 13.48 12.80 -12.65
CA ASN A 206 12.39 13.68 -13.06
C ASN A 206 11.93 14.59 -11.91
N ILE A 207 11.83 14.04 -10.69
CA ILE A 207 11.45 14.81 -9.50
C ILE A 207 12.52 15.86 -9.20
N MET A 208 13.80 15.48 -9.34
CA MET A 208 14.92 16.39 -9.19
C MET A 208 14.86 17.54 -10.20
N TYR A 209 14.70 17.25 -11.50
CA TYR A 209 14.59 18.30 -12.53
C TYR A 209 13.42 19.24 -12.28
N ASN A 210 12.25 18.73 -11.89
CA ASN A 210 11.12 19.58 -11.51
C ASN A 210 11.46 20.51 -10.33
N GLY A 211 12.31 20.06 -9.40
CA GLY A 211 12.80 20.87 -8.29
C GLY A 211 13.84 21.92 -8.69
N LEU A 212 14.71 21.62 -9.68
CA LEU A 212 15.67 22.58 -10.24
C LEU A 212 14.99 23.67 -11.06
N ASP A 213 13.93 23.29 -11.77
CA ASP A 213 13.18 24.18 -12.66
C ASP A 213 12.11 25.01 -11.92
N ALA A 214 11.89 24.71 -10.64
CA ALA A 214 10.93 25.40 -9.80
C ALA A 214 11.31 26.88 -9.57
N VAL A 215 10.40 27.78 -9.94
CA VAL A 215 10.57 29.24 -9.81
C VAL A 215 9.84 29.75 -8.57
N ALA A 216 8.53 29.96 -8.70
CA ALA A 216 7.65 30.45 -7.65
C ALA A 216 6.24 29.87 -7.86
N VAL A 217 5.34 30.16 -6.91
CA VAL A 217 3.94 29.75 -7.02
C VAL A 217 3.30 30.46 -8.22
N ASP A 218 2.51 29.72 -9.00
CA ASP A 218 1.81 30.19 -10.21
C ASP A 218 2.73 30.70 -11.34
N GLN A 219 4.03 30.37 -11.32
CA GLN A 219 4.99 30.65 -12.39
C GLN A 219 5.31 29.38 -13.17
N GLN A 220 5.50 29.50 -14.48
CA GLN A 220 5.92 28.40 -15.34
C GLN A 220 7.37 27.98 -14.95
N PRO A 221 7.67 26.68 -14.86
CA PRO A 221 9.02 26.21 -14.58
C PRO A 221 9.99 26.68 -15.66
N VAL A 222 11.18 27.10 -15.22
CA VAL A 222 12.26 27.57 -16.09
C VAL A 222 13.45 26.66 -15.91
N THR A 223 13.93 26.09 -17.02
CA THR A 223 15.03 25.12 -17.00
C THR A 223 16.26 25.67 -16.27
N ASN A 224 16.75 24.93 -15.27
CA ASN A 224 17.90 25.28 -14.44
C ASN A 224 17.77 26.63 -13.71
N HIS A 225 16.56 27.02 -13.30
CA HIS A 225 16.34 28.26 -12.54
C HIS A 225 17.11 28.29 -11.21
N ASN A 226 17.08 27.19 -10.43
CA ASN A 226 17.77 27.11 -9.15
C ASN A 226 18.60 25.81 -9.02
N PRO A 227 19.83 25.78 -9.56
CA PRO A 227 20.67 24.59 -9.54
C PRO A 227 21.10 24.18 -8.11
N TRP A 228 21.04 25.09 -7.13
CA TRP A 228 21.39 24.77 -5.73
C TRP A 228 20.44 23.75 -5.10
N MET A 229 19.21 23.62 -5.63
CA MET A 229 18.25 22.61 -5.17
C MET A 229 18.74 21.18 -5.43
N LEU A 230 19.74 20.99 -6.30
CA LEU A 230 20.43 19.71 -6.48
C LEU A 230 20.96 19.16 -5.14
N SER A 231 21.48 20.03 -4.28
CA SER A 231 22.03 19.63 -2.98
C SER A 231 20.99 18.94 -2.09
N TYR A 232 19.72 19.36 -2.15
CA TYR A 232 18.62 18.73 -1.41
C TYR A 232 18.40 17.28 -1.86
N PHE A 233 18.27 17.05 -3.16
CA PHE A 233 18.01 15.71 -3.70
C PHE A 233 19.20 14.77 -3.52
N ILE A 234 20.41 15.23 -3.83
CA ILE A 234 21.62 14.41 -3.72
C ILE A 234 21.95 14.08 -2.26
N SER A 235 21.83 15.04 -1.34
CA SER A 235 22.05 14.77 0.09
C SER A 235 21.04 13.75 0.64
N PHE A 236 19.76 13.87 0.27
CA PHE A 236 18.74 12.90 0.65
C PHE A 236 19.09 11.48 0.16
N LEU A 237 19.43 11.34 -1.13
CA LEU A 237 19.80 10.05 -1.71
C LEU A 237 20.99 9.42 -0.98
N LEU A 238 22.07 10.17 -0.78
CA LEU A 238 23.26 9.67 -0.08
C LEU A 238 22.96 9.20 1.35
N ILE A 239 22.15 9.98 2.10
CA ILE A 239 21.76 9.64 3.46
C ILE A 239 20.91 8.36 3.49
N VAL A 240 19.94 8.23 2.58
CA VAL A 240 19.07 7.05 2.53
C VAL A 240 19.86 5.81 2.11
N SER A 241 20.72 5.91 1.09
CA SER A 241 21.59 4.80 0.68
C SER A 241 22.49 4.34 1.82
N PHE A 242 23.00 5.27 2.65
CA PHE A 242 23.76 4.95 3.85
C PHE A 242 22.93 4.19 4.89
N PHE A 243 21.68 4.60 5.15
CA PHE A 243 20.79 3.87 6.06
C PHE A 243 20.45 2.46 5.56
N VAL A 244 20.19 2.31 4.26
CA VAL A 244 19.89 1.00 3.65
C VAL A 244 21.10 0.07 3.76
N LEU A 245 22.32 0.58 3.51
CA LEU A 245 23.55 -0.19 3.71
C LEU A 245 23.73 -0.62 5.17
N ASN A 246 23.54 0.29 6.13
CA ASN A 246 23.64 -0.05 7.55
C ASN A 246 22.58 -1.06 8.00
N MET A 247 21.37 -0.99 7.45
CA MET A 247 20.33 -1.98 7.70
C MET A 247 20.73 -3.36 7.17
N PHE A 248 21.28 -3.42 5.95
CA PHE A 248 21.77 -4.68 5.37
C PHE A 248 22.90 -5.30 6.21
N VAL A 249 23.91 -4.49 6.57
CA VAL A 249 25.01 -4.95 7.43
C VAL A 249 24.49 -5.40 8.80
N GLY A 250 23.57 -4.65 9.40
CA GLY A 250 22.96 -5.00 10.68
C GLY A 250 22.29 -6.39 10.66
N VAL A 251 21.50 -6.68 9.62
CA VAL A 251 20.87 -8.00 9.46
C VAL A 251 21.91 -9.09 9.20
N VAL A 252 22.93 -8.83 8.38
CA VAL A 252 23.95 -9.85 8.06
C VAL A 252 24.80 -10.20 9.27
N VAL A 253 25.23 -9.21 10.06
CA VAL A 253 26.08 -9.42 11.24
C VAL A 253 25.38 -10.21 12.33
N GLU A 254 24.07 -10.05 12.49
CA GLU A 254 23.32 -10.79 13.50
C GLU A 254 22.98 -12.23 13.11
N ASN A 255 23.03 -12.54 11.81
CA ASN A 255 22.84 -13.90 11.30
C ASN A 255 24.17 -14.67 11.12
N LEU A 256 25.32 -14.03 11.38
CA LEU A 256 26.67 -14.62 11.42
C LEU A 256 27.00 -15.08 12.84
#